data_AF-A0A1Y3D3I5-F1
#
_entry.id   AF-A0A1Y3D3I5-F1
#
_cell.length_a   1.000
_cell.length_b   1.000
_cell.length_c   1.000
_cell.angle_alpha   90.00
_cell.angle_beta   90.00
_cell.angle_gamma   90.00
#
_symmetry.space_group_name_H-M   'P 1'
#
loop_
_entity.id
_entity.type
_entity.pdbx_description
1 polymer ?
#
loop_
_entity_poly.entity_id
_entity_poly.type
_entity_poly.pdbx_seq_one_letter_code
_entity_poly.pdbx_strand_id
1 'polypeptide(L)'
;MVHLNHPTAYVQQGRISQILVKQQQKIWFANCAFMHETLQAVCQQSPNKTQFNMLHANLQFFTRSTWNYAQTKKQVFVQTLVIQDAKTSNIMQLSNPSQQDLQQWQSATSLPIYLLRFFILCNFLGLTLLFLQNFRLKPQIL
;
A
#
# COMPACT_ATOMS: atom_id res chain seq x y z
N MET A 1 14.99 -2.21 -4.10
CA MET A 1 14.42 -0.88 -4.42
C MET A 1 14.28 -0.79 -5.94
N VAL A 2 13.47 0.14 -6.46
CA VAL A 2 13.32 0.40 -7.90
C VAL A 2 13.65 1.86 -8.15
N HIS A 3 14.57 2.09 -9.08
CA HIS A 3 14.94 3.41 -9.56
C HIS A 3 14.34 3.58 -10.95
N LEU A 4 13.50 4.59 -11.11
CA LEU A 4 12.83 4.90 -12.37
C LEU A 4 13.32 6.25 -12.87
N ASN A 5 13.73 6.30 -14.13
CA ASN A 5 14.19 7.51 -14.80
C ASN A 5 13.14 7.92 -15.83
N HIS A 6 12.65 9.15 -15.73
CA HIS A 6 11.58 9.70 -16.55
C HIS A 6 10.31 8.82 -16.64
N PRO A 7 9.77 8.28 -15.51
CA PRO A 7 8.55 7.50 -15.58
C PRO A 7 7.33 8.41 -15.86
N THR A 8 6.28 7.82 -16.42
CA THR A 8 4.98 8.50 -16.49
C THR A 8 4.27 8.30 -15.15
N ALA A 9 3.84 9.38 -14.51
CA ALA A 9 3.11 9.31 -13.25
C ALA A 9 1.79 10.08 -13.32
N TYR A 10 0.75 9.51 -12.72
CA TYR A 10 -0.56 10.12 -12.62
C TYR A 10 -1.20 9.85 -11.27
N VAL A 11 -1.90 10.84 -10.75
CA VAL A 11 -2.72 10.67 -9.54
C VAL A 11 -4.09 10.15 -9.95
N GLN A 12 -4.47 9.02 -9.36
CA GLN A 12 -5.82 8.49 -9.44
C GLN A 12 -6.50 8.70 -8.08
N GLN A 13 -7.57 9.50 -8.08
CA GLN A 13 -8.41 9.66 -6.91
C GLN A 13 -9.46 8.55 -6.87
N GLY A 14 -9.77 8.08 -5.67
CA GLY A 14 -10.75 7.03 -5.38
C GLY A 14 -11.03 6.99 -3.89
N ARG A 15 -11.42 5.83 -3.34
CA ARG A 15 -11.54 5.67 -1.88
C ARG A 15 -10.21 5.93 -1.16
N ILE A 16 -9.10 5.64 -1.82
CA ILE A 16 -7.74 5.96 -1.39
C ILE A 16 -7.05 6.58 -2.61
N SER A 17 -6.54 7.81 -2.47
CA SER A 17 -5.74 8.43 -3.51
C SER A 17 -4.42 7.69 -3.68
N GLN A 18 -4.04 7.46 -4.93
CA GLN A 18 -2.84 6.70 -5.29
C GLN A 18 -2.11 7.35 -6.46
N ILE A 19 -0.78 7.32 -6.42
CA ILE A 19 0.09 7.66 -7.54
C ILE A 19 0.37 6.37 -8.30
N LEU A 20 0.02 6.37 -9.58
CA LEU A 20 0.38 5.29 -10.48
C LEU A 20 1.62 5.72 -11.21
N VAL A 21 2.69 4.95 -11.03
CA VAL A 21 3.95 5.16 -11.73
C VAL A 21 4.07 4.08 -12.78
N LYS A 22 4.29 4.49 -14.04
CA LYS A 22 4.40 3.60 -15.19
C LYS A 22 5.75 3.82 -15.87
N GLN A 23 6.46 2.72 -16.09
CA GLN A 23 7.64 2.71 -16.95
C GLN A 23 7.59 1.42 -17.79
N GLN A 24 7.63 1.59 -19.12
CA GLN A 24 7.46 0.49 -20.07
C GLN A 24 6.12 -0.26 -19.83
N GLN A 25 6.17 -1.59 -19.63
CA GLN A 25 5.00 -2.44 -19.36
C GLN A 25 4.70 -2.63 -17.86
N LYS A 26 5.48 -2.01 -16.97
CA LYS A 26 5.32 -2.16 -15.53
C LYS A 26 4.57 -0.97 -14.94
N ILE A 27 3.64 -1.27 -14.04
CA ILE A 27 2.85 -0.29 -13.31
C ILE A 27 3.03 -0.56 -11.82
N TRP A 28 3.37 0.49 -11.08
CA TRP A 28 3.50 0.48 -9.63
C TRP A 28 2.44 1.40 -9.02
N PHE A 29 1.90 0.96 -7.88
CA PHE A 29 0.83 1.68 -7.19
C PHE A 29 1.37 2.18 -5.85
N ALA A 30 1.44 3.49 -5.69
CA ALA A 30 1.83 4.14 -4.45
C ALA A 30 0.59 4.73 -3.79
N ASN A 31 0.16 4.16 -2.66
CA ASN A 31 -0.97 4.73 -1.90
C ASN A 31 -0.49 5.97 -1.17
N CYS A 32 -1.17 7.10 -1.36
CA CYS A 32 -0.78 8.35 -0.70
C CYS A 32 -1.17 8.38 0.79
N ALA A 33 -2.05 7.48 1.23
CA ALA A 33 -2.40 7.36 2.63
C ALA A 33 -1.16 7.01 3.47
N PHE A 34 -0.97 7.74 4.58
CA PHE A 34 0.16 7.56 5.50
C PHE A 34 1.55 7.79 4.87
N MET A 35 1.62 8.51 3.74
CA MET A 35 2.89 9.01 3.19
C MET A 35 3.26 10.37 3.79
N HIS A 36 4.48 10.82 3.56
CA HIS A 36 4.94 12.15 4.00
C HIS A 36 4.06 13.29 3.45
N GLU A 37 3.94 14.39 4.20
CA GLU A 37 2.94 15.45 3.97
C GLU A 37 2.99 16.05 2.57
N THR A 38 4.18 16.30 2.03
CA THR A 38 4.38 16.84 0.67
C THR A 38 3.82 15.93 -0.42
N LEU A 39 3.89 14.62 -0.23
CA LEU A 39 3.31 13.62 -1.14
C LEU A 39 1.79 13.55 -0.99
N GLN A 40 1.29 13.67 0.23
CA GLN A 40 -0.15 13.74 0.48
C GLN A 40 -0.76 14.98 -0.19
N ALA A 41 -0.10 16.13 -0.06
CA ALA A 41 -0.52 17.38 -0.67
C ALA A 41 -0.65 17.25 -2.19
N VAL A 42 0.33 16.61 -2.86
CA VAL A 42 0.29 16.34 -4.30
C VAL A 42 -0.92 15.47 -4.67
N CYS A 43 -1.24 14.45 -3.88
CA CYS A 43 -2.40 13.60 -4.14
C CYS A 43 -3.75 14.28 -3.86
N GLN A 44 -3.78 15.29 -2.98
CA GLN A 44 -4.98 16.06 -2.63
C GLN A 44 -5.24 17.20 -3.62
N GLN A 45 -4.18 17.92 -4.01
CA GLN A 45 -4.24 19.09 -4.90
C GLN A 45 -4.45 18.71 -6.36
N SER A 46 -4.17 17.46 -6.72
CA SER A 46 -4.24 16.97 -8.08
C SER A 46 -5.67 16.56 -8.44
N PRO A 47 -6.38 17.28 -9.34
CA PRO A 47 -7.64 16.80 -9.88
C PRO A 47 -7.43 15.45 -10.60
N ASN A 48 -8.49 14.64 -10.63
CA ASN A 48 -8.48 13.29 -11.22
C ASN A 48 -7.71 13.24 -12.56
N LYS A 49 -6.69 12.36 -12.64
CA LYS A 49 -5.82 12.16 -13.81
C LYS A 49 -4.88 13.33 -14.15
N THR A 50 -4.42 14.12 -13.17
CA THR A 50 -3.29 15.02 -13.45
C THR A 50 -2.04 14.18 -13.70
N GLN A 51 -1.43 14.36 -14.87
CA GLN A 51 -0.15 13.79 -15.22
C GLN A 51 0.96 14.71 -14.72
N PHE A 52 1.99 14.13 -14.11
CA PHE A 52 3.18 14.85 -13.69
C PHE A 52 4.36 14.47 -14.57
N ASN A 53 5.17 15.47 -14.94
CA ASN A 53 6.47 15.23 -15.53
C ASN A 53 7.41 14.78 -14.41
N MET A 54 7.52 13.47 -14.23
CA MET A 54 8.36 12.88 -13.22
C MET A 54 9.75 12.63 -13.82
N LEU A 55 10.77 13.28 -13.27
CA LEU A 55 12.15 13.11 -13.74
C LEU A 55 12.77 11.85 -13.13
N HIS A 56 12.49 11.61 -11.86
CA HIS A 56 13.08 10.51 -11.13
C HIS A 56 12.13 9.99 -10.03
N ALA A 57 12.10 8.69 -9.82
CA ALA A 57 11.37 8.07 -8.72
C ALA A 57 12.16 6.92 -8.09
N ASN A 58 12.30 6.99 -6.76
CA ASN A 58 12.83 5.93 -5.92
C ASN A 58 11.69 5.27 -5.18
N LEU A 59 11.47 4.00 -5.48
CA LEU A 59 10.36 3.21 -4.95
C LEU A 59 10.91 2.03 -4.14
N GLN A 60 10.35 1.81 -2.96
CA GLN A 60 10.64 0.65 -2.13
C GLN A 60 9.49 -0.34 -2.23
N PHE A 61 9.81 -1.59 -2.57
CA PHE A 61 8.80 -2.64 -2.59
C PHE A 61 8.38 -3.00 -1.19
N PHE A 62 7.07 -3.16 -1.03
CA PHE A 62 6.52 -3.87 0.10
C PHE A 62 6.14 -5.28 -0.36
N THR A 63 7.01 -6.24 -0.11
CA THR A 63 6.69 -7.65 -0.32
C THR A 63 5.72 -8.06 0.77
N ARG A 64 4.42 -8.11 0.44
CA ARG A 64 3.44 -8.82 1.26
C ARG A 64 3.72 -10.31 1.14
N SER A 65 4.62 -10.82 1.99
CA SER A 65 4.78 -12.27 2.13
C SER A 65 3.51 -12.80 2.78
N THR A 66 2.80 -13.68 2.06
CA THR A 66 2.29 -14.93 2.64
C THR A 66 1.70 -15.88 1.61
N TRP A 67 1.39 -15.47 0.37
CA TRP A 67 1.03 -16.40 -0.71
C TRP A 67 1.35 -15.76 -2.06
N ASN A 68 1.80 -16.59 -2.99
CA ASN A 68 2.38 -16.21 -4.27
C ASN A 68 1.30 -15.66 -5.23
N TYR A 69 0.75 -14.48 -4.92
CA TYR A 69 -0.17 -13.78 -5.80
C TYR A 69 0.62 -13.05 -6.88
N ALA A 70 0.98 -13.78 -7.93
CA ALA A 70 1.58 -13.22 -9.15
C ALA A 70 0.77 -12.05 -9.76
N GLN A 71 -0.52 -11.93 -9.40
CA GLN A 71 -1.45 -10.91 -9.90
C GLN A 71 -1.79 -9.79 -8.92
N THR A 72 -1.27 -9.78 -7.69
CA THR A 72 -1.53 -8.65 -6.79
C THR A 72 -0.82 -7.39 -7.28
N LYS A 73 -1.56 -6.28 -7.38
CA LYS A 73 -1.02 -4.96 -7.67
C LYS A 73 0.18 -4.69 -6.75
N LYS A 74 1.35 -4.45 -7.35
CA LYS A 74 2.58 -4.21 -6.59
C LYS A 74 2.49 -2.85 -5.92
N GLN A 75 2.11 -2.87 -4.65
CA GLN A 75 2.13 -1.68 -3.82
C GLN A 75 3.58 -1.33 -3.50
N VAL A 76 3.90 -0.05 -3.63
CA VAL A 76 5.22 0.49 -3.38
C VAL A 76 5.13 1.66 -2.42
N PHE A 77 6.14 1.77 -1.57
CA PHE A 77 6.39 2.98 -0.82
C PHE A 77 7.26 3.91 -1.67
N VAL A 78 7.00 5.21 -1.57
CA VAL A 78 7.71 6.24 -2.31
C VAL A 78 8.77 6.81 -1.40
N GLN A 79 10.04 6.56 -1.72
CA GLN A 79 11.17 7.15 -0.99
C GLN A 79 11.51 8.54 -1.52
N THR A 80 11.48 8.72 -2.84
CA THR A 80 11.81 10.00 -3.46
C THR A 80 11.05 10.15 -4.75
N LEU A 81 10.39 11.29 -4.95
CA LEU A 81 9.91 11.72 -6.26
C LEU A 81 10.55 13.05 -6.59
N VAL A 82 11.09 13.14 -7.79
CA VAL A 82 11.53 14.38 -8.39
C VAL A 82 10.58 14.68 -9.53
N ILE A 83 9.82 15.76 -9.38
CA ILE A 83 8.87 16.21 -10.39
C ILE A 83 9.32 17.54 -10.97
N GLN A 84 8.97 17.76 -12.22
CA GLN A 84 9.09 19.04 -12.88
C GLN A 84 7.68 19.64 -13.02
N ASP A 85 7.49 20.85 -12.48
CA ASP A 85 6.26 21.60 -12.70
C ASP A 85 6.18 22.01 -14.17
N ALA A 86 5.07 21.66 -14.83
CA ALA A 86 4.82 21.99 -16.22
C ALA A 86 4.71 23.50 -16.47
N LYS A 87 4.32 24.29 -15.47
CA LYS A 87 4.13 25.76 -15.61
C LYS A 87 5.42 26.53 -15.37
N THR A 88 6.15 26.18 -14.32
CA THR A 88 7.33 26.93 -13.87
C THR A 88 8.65 26.31 -14.32
N SER A 89 8.63 25.09 -14.89
CA SER A 89 9.81 24.27 -15.17
C SER A 89 10.68 23.99 -13.94
N ASN A 90 10.20 24.32 -12.74
CA ASN A 90 10.92 24.09 -11.50
C ASN A 90 10.95 22.61 -11.15
N ILE A 91 12.12 22.17 -10.70
CA ILE A 91 12.35 20.81 -10.23
C ILE A 91 12.09 20.79 -8.73
N MET A 92 11.14 19.97 -8.30
CA MET A 92 10.78 19.80 -6.89
C MET A 92 11.02 18.35 -6.47
N GLN A 93 11.72 18.18 -5.36
CA GLN A 93 11.82 16.91 -4.67
C GLN A 93 10.72 16.83 -3.61
N LEU A 94 9.80 15.87 -3.76
CA LEU A 94 8.60 15.78 -2.92
C LEU A 94 8.75 14.82 -1.75
N SER A 95 9.87 14.11 -1.59
CA SER A 95 10.00 13.14 -0.50
C SER A 95 11.42 12.89 -0.08
N ASN A 96 11.61 12.80 1.24
CA ASN A 96 12.78 12.24 1.91
C ASN A 96 12.32 11.65 3.25
N PRO A 97 11.56 10.54 3.23
CA PRO A 97 10.89 10.00 4.40
C PRO A 97 11.91 9.42 5.38
N SER A 98 11.64 9.58 6.67
CA SER A 98 12.40 8.96 7.73
C SER A 98 12.14 7.45 7.79
N GLN A 99 12.95 6.72 8.55
CA GLN A 99 12.66 5.31 8.83
C GLN A 99 11.35 5.11 9.59
N GLN A 100 10.94 6.08 10.41
CA GLN A 100 9.65 6.04 11.11
C GLN A 100 8.47 6.12 10.13
N ASP A 101 8.55 6.98 9.12
CA ASP A 101 7.50 7.09 8.09
C ASP A 101 7.31 5.78 7.35
N LEU A 102 8.41 5.09 7.01
CA LEU A 102 8.36 3.77 6.40
C LEU A 102 7.69 2.75 7.32
N GLN A 103 8.06 2.71 8.61
CA GLN A 103 7.47 1.78 9.58
C GLN A 103 5.97 2.05 9.79
N GLN A 104 5.57 3.31 9.89
CA GLN A 104 4.17 3.71 10.02
C GLN A 104 3.37 3.32 8.78
N TRP A 105 3.90 3.56 7.59
CA TRP A 105 3.25 3.15 6.35
C TRP A 105 3.11 1.63 6.26
N GLN A 106 4.15 0.88 6.64
CA GLN A 106 4.13 -0.59 6.66
C GLN A 106 3.11 -1.14 7.66
N SER A 107 3.06 -0.58 8.87
CA SER A 107 2.10 -1.00 9.91
C SER A 107 0.67 -0.68 9.49
N ALA A 108 0.39 0.53 9.00
CA ALA A 108 -0.92 0.94 8.50
C ALA A 108 -1.39 0.06 7.34
N THR A 109 -0.47 -0.35 6.46
CA THR A 109 -0.78 -1.20 5.30
C THR A 109 -1.04 -2.67 5.69
N SER A 110 -0.42 -3.18 6.75
CA SER A 110 -0.48 -4.60 7.13
C SER A 110 -1.43 -4.90 8.29
N LEU A 111 -1.70 -3.93 9.17
CA LEU A 111 -2.57 -4.08 10.34
C LEU A 111 -3.96 -4.66 10.01
N PRO A 112 -4.68 -4.20 8.96
CA PRO A 112 -6.00 -4.76 8.64
C PRO A 112 -5.95 -6.25 8.30
N ILE A 113 -4.85 -6.71 7.68
CA ILE A 113 -4.66 -8.12 7.32
C ILE A 113 -4.42 -8.95 8.57
N TYR A 114 -3.59 -8.46 9.50
CA TYR A 114 -3.35 -9.15 10.76
C TYR A 114 -4.60 -9.23 11.63
N LEU A 115 -5.40 -8.16 11.68
CA LEU A 115 -6.70 -8.17 12.35
C LEU A 115 -7.65 -9.20 11.74
N LEU A 116 -7.78 -9.22 10.40
CA LEU A 116 -8.60 -10.22 9.71
C LEU A 116 -8.16 -11.65 10.05
N ARG A 117 -6.85 -11.92 10.01
CA ARG A 117 -6.29 -13.24 10.39
C ARG A 117 -6.61 -13.61 11.82
N PHE A 118 -6.46 -12.66 12.74
CA PHE A 118 -6.78 -12.86 14.14
C PHE A 118 -8.25 -13.22 14.34
N PHE A 119 -9.18 -12.50 13.69
CA PHE A 119 -10.61 -12.83 13.75
C PHE A 119 -10.93 -14.21 13.18
N ILE A 120 -10.28 -14.61 12.08
CA ILE A 120 -10.42 -15.96 11.51
C ILE A 120 -9.95 -17.01 12.52
N LEU A 121 -8.79 -16.81 13.15
CA LEU A 121 -8.27 -17.74 14.16
C LEU A 121 -9.20 -17.83 15.38
N CYS A 122 -9.73 -16.71 15.87
CA CYS A 122 -10.71 -16.68 16.95
C CYS A 122 -12.00 -17.43 16.58
N ASN A 123 -12.45 -17.30 15.33
CA ASN A 123 -13.62 -18.03 14.84
C ASN A 123 -13.39 -19.55 14.85
N PHE A 124 -12.25 -20.01 14.32
CA PHE A 124 -11.87 -21.43 14.35
C PHE A 124 -11.73 -21.95 15.79
N LEU A 125 -11.08 -21.20 16.68
CA LEU A 125 -10.97 -21.54 18.10
C LEU A 125 -12.34 -21.71 18.74
N GLY A 126 -13.26 -20.76 18.50
CA GLY A 126 -14.65 -20.85 18.98
C GLY A 126 -15.37 -22.10 18.47
N LEU A 127 -15.26 -22.41 17.17
CA LEU A 127 -15.85 -23.61 16.59
C LEU A 127 -15.29 -24.90 17.21
N THR A 128 -13.97 -24.98 17.42
CA THR A 128 -13.34 -26.15 18.05
C THR A 128 -13.82 -26.35 19.50
N LEU A 129 -13.96 -25.27 20.27
CA LEU A 129 -14.48 -25.32 21.64
C LEU A 129 -15.94 -25.80 21.67
N LEU A 130 -16.80 -25.28 20.78
CA LEU A 130 -18.19 -25.72 20.66
C LEU A 130 -18.30 -27.20 20.27
N PHE A 131 -17.47 -27.66 19.35
CA PHE A 131 -17.43 -29.06 18.94
C PHE A 131 -17.02 -29.98 20.10
N LEU A 132 -16.01 -29.58 20.89
CA LEU A 132 -15.57 -30.32 22.07
C LEU A 132 -16.64 -30.35 23.18
N GLN A 133 -17.37 -29.26 23.39
CA GLN A 133 -18.48 -29.20 24.34
C GLN A 133 -19.64 -30.11 23.92
N ASN A 134 -20.02 -30.08 22.64
CA ASN A 134 -21.09 -30.94 22.11
C ASN A 134 -20.71 -32.44 22.11
N PHE A 135 -19.43 -32.78 21.94
CA PHE A 135 -18.97 -34.17 22.08
C PHE A 135 -18.95 -34.65 23.53
N ARG A 136 -18.64 -33.79 24.51
CA ARG A 136 -18.70 -34.14 25.93
C ARG A 136 -20.13 -34.26 26.48
N LEU A 137 -21.11 -33.62 25.86
CA LEU A 137 -22.51 -33.59 26.27
C LEU A 137 -23.40 -34.66 25.62
N LYS A 138 -22.84 -35.61 24.85
CA LYS A 138 -23.52 -36.86 24.50
C LYS A 138 -23.14 -37.93 25.53
N PRO A 139 -23.81 -38.03 26.70
CA PRO A 139 -23.70 -39.22 27.51
C PRO A 139 -24.21 -40.40 26.67
N GLN A 140 -23.43 -41.48 26.66
CA GLN A 140 -23.90 -42.78 26.20
C GLN A 140 -25.13 -43.13 27.03
N ILE A 141 -26.32 -43.04 26.42
CA ILE A 141 -27.51 -43.72 26.93
C ILE A 141 -27.27 -45.18 26.56
N LEU A 142 -26.79 -45.95 27.53
CA LEU A 142 -26.81 -47.42 27.52
C LEU A 142 -27.80 -47.87 28.59
#